data_AF-A0A2R7JX18-F1
#
_entry.id   AF-A0A2R7JX18-F1
#
_cell.length_a   1.000
_cell.length_b   1.000
_cell.length_c   1.000
_cell.angle_alpha   90.00
_cell.angle_beta   90.00
_cell.angle_gamma   90.00
#
_symmetry.space_group_name_H-M   'P 1'
#
loop_
_entity.id
_entity.type
_entity.pdbx_description
1 polymer ?
#
loop_
_entity_poly.entity_id
_entity_poly.type
_entity_poly.pdbx_seq_one_letter_code
_entity_poly.pdbx_strand_id
1 'polypeptide(L)'
;MKPTLKNLELRFEANKKMRLPHMKRIKNCIDFAFLKNKKIALEKLDKILRSEGINMVMRKNTEGLLYGITYIDHTSKCIFNGSTLGSSYAAKAIQERCEDVVIKSENKALNNSEHNEFQSTKNAISFISAEQVQKIIDSIISPEYNGEYIPKELKGRRKKRKRKGQSDNQ
;
A
#
# COMPACT_ATOMS: atom_id res chain seq x y z
N MET A 1 5.44 -34.81 21.78
CA MET A 1 5.60 -33.40 22.20
C MET A 1 4.27 -32.91 22.73
N LYS A 2 4.18 -32.37 23.95
CA LYS A 2 2.92 -31.86 24.49
C LYS A 2 2.59 -30.49 23.87
N PRO A 3 1.34 -30.22 23.45
CA PRO A 3 0.93 -28.94 22.86
C PRO A 3 0.75 -27.88 23.96
N THR A 4 1.87 -27.41 24.52
CA THR A 4 1.88 -26.30 25.49
C THR A 4 2.09 -24.97 24.77
N LEU A 5 1.61 -23.86 25.36
CA LEU A 5 1.72 -22.51 24.78
C LEU A 5 3.15 -22.18 24.35
N LYS A 6 4.12 -22.40 25.26
CA LYS A 6 5.56 -22.18 25.00
C LYS A 6 6.08 -22.93 23.76
N ASN A 7 5.63 -24.18 23.57
CA ASN A 7 6.03 -24.98 22.41
C ASN A 7 5.35 -24.51 21.11
N LEU A 8 4.13 -23.99 21.22
CA LEU A 8 3.36 -23.49 20.09
C LEU A 8 3.91 -22.14 19.58
N GLU A 9 4.30 -21.23 20.47
CA GLU A 9 4.92 -19.95 20.14
C GLU A 9 6.20 -20.12 19.31
N LEU A 10 7.11 -20.98 19.77
CA LEU A 10 8.34 -21.31 19.03
C LEU A 10 8.04 -21.84 17.62
N ARG A 11 7.02 -22.69 17.48
CA ARG A 11 6.58 -23.21 16.18
C ARG A 11 5.96 -22.11 15.31
N PHE A 12 5.19 -21.19 15.89
CA PHE A 12 4.61 -20.07 15.15
C PHE A 12 5.68 -19.16 14.57
N GLU A 13 6.72 -18.83 15.32
CA GLU A 13 7.83 -18.00 14.82
C GLU A 13 8.59 -18.69 13.68
N ALA A 14 8.92 -19.98 13.83
CA ALA A 14 9.55 -20.77 12.79
C ALA A 14 8.68 -20.82 11.53
N ASN A 15 7.40 -21.18 11.69
CA ASN A 15 6.44 -21.26 10.58
C ASN A 15 6.21 -19.91 9.90
N LYS A 16 6.26 -18.80 10.65
CA LYS A 16 6.11 -17.45 10.10
C LYS A 16 7.21 -17.12 9.10
N LYS A 17 8.44 -17.58 9.33
CA LYS A 17 9.57 -17.44 8.40
C LYS A 17 9.49 -18.43 7.24
N MET A 18 9.20 -19.69 7.54
CA MET A 18 9.12 -20.77 6.53
C MET A 18 8.05 -20.54 5.47
N ARG A 19 6.95 -19.85 5.79
CA ARG A 19 5.90 -19.58 4.80
C ARG A 19 6.27 -18.49 3.77
N LEU A 20 7.15 -17.55 4.10
CA LEU A 20 7.40 -16.36 3.26
C LEU A 20 7.78 -16.68 1.79
N PRO A 21 8.61 -17.70 1.49
CA PRO A 21 8.94 -18.05 0.11
C PRO A 21 7.72 -18.47 -0.72
N HIS A 22 6.73 -19.10 -0.09
CA HIS A 22 5.52 -19.59 -0.77
C HIS A 22 4.57 -18.45 -1.19
N MET A 23 4.77 -17.23 -0.70
CA MET A 23 4.02 -16.06 -1.16
C MET A 23 4.20 -15.82 -2.66
N LYS A 24 5.42 -16.04 -3.19
CA LYS A 24 5.72 -15.84 -4.61
C LYS A 24 4.91 -16.76 -5.51
N ARG A 25 4.70 -18.01 -5.08
CA ARG A 25 3.88 -18.99 -5.82
C ARG A 25 2.47 -18.44 -6.04
N ILE A 26 1.81 -18.00 -4.97
CA ILE A 26 0.44 -17.49 -5.04
C ILE A 26 0.35 -16.25 -5.93
N LYS A 27 1.28 -15.30 -5.76
CA LYS A 27 1.36 -14.10 -6.60
C LYS A 27 1.46 -14.46 -8.08
N ASN A 28 2.41 -15.33 -8.41
CA ASN A 28 2.63 -15.76 -9.79
C ASN A 28 1.38 -16.45 -10.36
N CYS A 29 0.74 -17.36 -9.63
CA CYS A 29 -0.49 -18.02 -10.08
C CYS A 29 -1.60 -17.00 -10.39
N ILE A 30 -1.78 -15.98 -9.54
CA ILE A 30 -2.75 -14.91 -9.77
C ILE A 30 -2.37 -14.08 -11.01
N ASP A 31 -1.12 -13.65 -11.10
CA ASP A 31 -0.67 -12.79 -12.20
C ASP A 31 -0.69 -13.53 -13.55
N PHE A 32 -0.35 -14.82 -13.57
CA PHE A 32 -0.50 -15.67 -14.75
C PHE A 32 -1.96 -15.87 -15.14
N ALA A 33 -2.89 -15.98 -14.18
CA ALA A 33 -4.31 -16.09 -14.49
C ALA A 33 -4.80 -14.86 -15.26
N PHE A 34 -4.43 -13.66 -14.79
CA PHE A 34 -4.74 -12.37 -15.43
C PHE A 34 -3.99 -12.15 -16.76
N LEU A 35 -2.76 -12.65 -16.91
CA LEU A 35 -2.04 -12.55 -18.17
C LEU A 35 -2.68 -13.42 -19.26
N LYS A 36 -3.12 -14.63 -18.92
CA LYS A 36 -3.75 -15.56 -19.87
C LYS A 36 -5.15 -15.12 -20.29
N ASN A 37 -5.87 -14.39 -19.45
CA ASN A 37 -7.24 -13.99 -19.71
C ASN A 37 -7.40 -12.49 -19.43
N LYS A 38 -7.63 -11.69 -20.48
CA LYS A 38 -7.70 -10.22 -20.36
C LYS A 38 -8.85 -9.72 -19.48
N LYS A 39 -9.96 -10.47 -19.42
CA LYS A 39 -11.14 -10.15 -18.61
C LYS A 39 -11.61 -11.43 -17.93
N ILE A 40 -11.63 -11.44 -16.59
CA ILE A 40 -11.94 -12.63 -15.80
C ILE A 40 -12.95 -12.27 -14.73
N ALA A 41 -14.04 -13.03 -14.72
CA ALA A 41 -14.99 -13.02 -13.63
C ALA A 41 -14.36 -13.49 -12.32
N LEU A 42 -14.79 -12.96 -11.17
CA LEU A 42 -14.19 -13.32 -9.88
C LEU A 42 -14.34 -14.82 -9.57
N GLU A 43 -15.48 -15.41 -9.94
CA GLU A 43 -15.73 -16.84 -9.81
C GLU A 43 -14.85 -17.69 -10.74
N LYS A 44 -14.56 -17.18 -11.94
CA LYS A 44 -13.66 -17.85 -12.88
C LYS A 44 -12.22 -17.82 -12.37
N LEU A 45 -11.80 -16.71 -11.76
CA LEU A 45 -10.49 -16.63 -11.10
C LEU A 45 -10.36 -17.67 -9.99
N ASP A 46 -11.37 -17.81 -9.13
CA ASP A 46 -11.39 -18.84 -8.07
C ASP A 46 -11.25 -20.25 -8.66
N LYS A 47 -11.98 -20.58 -9.74
CA LYS A 47 -11.85 -21.88 -10.42
C LYS A 47 -10.44 -22.14 -10.96
N ILE A 48 -9.82 -21.13 -11.59
CA ILE A 48 -8.44 -21.24 -12.12
C ILE A 48 -7.46 -21.48 -10.96
N LEU A 49 -7.56 -20.72 -9.88
CA LEU A 49 -6.66 -20.89 -8.73
C LEU A 49 -6.87 -22.25 -8.05
N ARG A 50 -8.12 -22.72 -7.96
CA ARG A 50 -8.41 -24.06 -7.42
C ARG A 50 -7.75 -25.17 -8.23
N SER A 51 -7.72 -25.07 -9.57
CA SER A 51 -6.99 -26.04 -10.40
C SER A 51 -5.47 -26.03 -10.16
N GLU A 52 -4.92 -24.93 -9.66
CA GLU A 52 -3.52 -24.81 -9.24
C GLU A 52 -3.29 -25.22 -7.76
N GLY A 53 -4.33 -25.72 -7.09
CA GLY A 53 -4.31 -26.11 -5.68
C GLY A 53 -4.44 -24.94 -4.70
N ILE A 54 -4.91 -23.78 -5.15
CA ILE A 54 -5.07 -22.58 -4.34
C ILE A 54 -6.56 -22.22 -4.23
N ASN A 55 -7.13 -22.32 -3.04
CA ASN A 55 -8.51 -21.90 -2.79
C ASN A 55 -8.57 -20.42 -2.42
N MET A 56 -9.49 -19.67 -3.05
CA MET A 56 -9.72 -18.26 -2.75
C MET A 56 -10.98 -18.10 -1.90
N VAL A 57 -10.81 -17.80 -0.61
CA VAL A 57 -11.92 -17.56 0.31
C VAL A 57 -12.26 -16.07 0.32
N MET A 58 -13.46 -15.76 -0.16
CA MET A 58 -14.00 -14.41 -0.26
C MET A 58 -14.90 -14.09 0.94
N ARG A 59 -14.68 -12.94 1.58
CA ARG A 59 -15.48 -12.47 2.72
C ARG A 59 -16.22 -11.20 2.31
N LYS A 60 -17.54 -11.22 2.42
CA LYS A 60 -18.43 -10.10 2.08
C LYS A 60 -19.08 -9.53 3.33
N ASN A 61 -19.35 -8.22 3.35
CA ASN A 61 -20.14 -7.58 4.39
C ASN A 61 -21.65 -7.84 4.15
N THR A 62 -22.51 -7.27 4.99
CA THR A 62 -23.98 -7.35 4.85
C THR A 62 -24.51 -6.71 3.56
N GLU A 63 -23.79 -5.71 3.03
CA GLU A 63 -24.11 -5.02 1.77
C GLU A 63 -23.59 -5.76 0.53
N GLY A 64 -22.92 -6.91 0.71
CA GLY A 64 -22.36 -7.70 -0.38
C GLY A 64 -20.99 -7.22 -0.89
N LEU A 65 -20.41 -6.16 -0.31
CA LEU A 65 -19.08 -5.67 -0.64
C LEU A 65 -18.01 -6.64 -0.14
N LEU A 66 -17.05 -6.96 -1.02
CA LEU A 66 -15.95 -7.85 -0.73
C LEU A 66 -14.87 -7.11 0.10
N TYR A 67 -14.88 -7.31 1.42
CA TYR A 67 -13.93 -6.64 2.30
C TYR A 67 -12.61 -7.41 2.45
N GLY A 68 -12.61 -8.72 2.19
CA GLY A 68 -11.44 -9.57 2.42
C GLY A 68 -11.34 -10.75 1.48
N ILE A 69 -10.11 -11.08 1.09
CA ILE A 69 -9.77 -12.32 0.39
C ILE A 69 -8.64 -13.02 1.17
N THR A 70 -8.78 -14.32 1.36
CA THR A 70 -7.74 -15.20 1.91
C THR A 70 -7.42 -16.30 0.90
N TYR A 71 -6.13 -16.49 0.62
CA TYR A 71 -5.62 -17.51 -0.28
C TYR A 71 -5.08 -18.68 0.53
N ILE A 72 -5.58 -19.88 0.25
CA ILE A 72 -5.21 -21.12 0.92
C ILE A 72 -4.51 -21.99 -0.13
N ASP A 73 -3.19 -22.12 -0.02
CA ASP A 73 -2.42 -23.01 -0.89
C ASP A 73 -2.31 -24.39 -0.24
N HIS A 74 -3.01 -25.36 -0.82
CA HIS A 74 -3.02 -26.74 -0.35
C HIS A 74 -1.70 -27.47 -0.67
N THR A 75 -0.93 -26.97 -1.64
CA THR A 75 0.37 -27.55 -2.02
C THR A 75 1.43 -27.23 -0.98
N SER A 76 1.58 -25.94 -0.63
CA SER A 76 2.53 -25.50 0.40
C SER A 76 1.98 -25.53 1.82
N LYS A 77 0.68 -25.84 1.99
CA LYS A 77 -0.04 -25.83 3.28
C LYS A 77 0.07 -24.47 4.00
N CYS A 78 0.11 -23.40 3.22
CA CYS A 78 0.24 -22.04 3.70
C CYS A 78 -1.02 -21.22 3.40
N ILE A 79 -1.31 -20.28 4.30
CA ILE A 79 -2.47 -19.39 4.20
C ILE A 79 -1.98 -17.95 4.26
N PHE A 80 -2.47 -17.12 3.35
CA PHE A 80 -2.16 -15.70 3.29
C PHE A 80 -3.42 -14.88 3.07
N ASN A 81 -3.56 -13.81 3.85
CA ASN A 81 -4.53 -12.78 3.55
C ASN A 81 -4.04 -11.96 2.35
N GLY A 82 -4.96 -11.50 1.51
CA GLY A 82 -4.60 -10.76 0.29
C GLY A 82 -3.78 -9.50 0.57
N SER A 83 -4.12 -8.77 1.65
CA SER A 83 -3.33 -7.62 2.11
C SER A 83 -1.91 -7.97 2.52
N THR A 84 -1.66 -9.19 3.02
CA THR A 84 -0.32 -9.67 3.37
C THR A 84 0.53 -9.96 2.12
N LEU A 85 -0.10 -10.40 1.03
CA LEU A 85 0.60 -10.59 -0.24
C LEU A 85 0.96 -9.24 -0.88
N GLY A 86 0.10 -8.24 -0.73
CA GLY A 86 0.33 -6.85 -1.18
C GLY A 86 -0.98 -6.18 -1.56
N SER A 87 -0.96 -4.85 -1.70
CA SER A 87 -2.16 -4.05 -2.03
C SER A 87 -2.84 -4.50 -3.33
N SER A 88 -2.06 -4.92 -4.34
CA SER A 88 -2.60 -5.44 -5.60
C SER A 88 -3.37 -6.76 -5.45
N TYR A 89 -3.04 -7.59 -4.46
CA TYR A 89 -3.68 -8.89 -4.21
C TYR A 89 -4.78 -8.83 -3.15
N ALA A 90 -5.05 -7.63 -2.62
CA ALA A 90 -6.14 -7.38 -1.68
C ALA A 90 -7.52 -7.50 -2.37
N ALA A 91 -8.56 -7.62 -1.55
CA ALA A 91 -9.94 -7.80 -2.01
C ALA A 91 -10.36 -6.79 -3.07
N LYS A 92 -10.24 -5.50 -2.75
CA LYS A 92 -10.63 -4.39 -3.63
C LYS A 92 -9.87 -4.41 -4.95
N ALA A 93 -8.55 -4.58 -4.92
CA ALA A 93 -7.73 -4.59 -6.13
C ALA A 93 -8.00 -5.80 -7.02
N ILE A 94 -8.27 -6.97 -6.45
CA ILE A 94 -8.67 -8.15 -7.23
C ILE A 94 -10.07 -7.94 -7.83
N GLN A 95 -11.00 -7.39 -7.06
CA GLN A 95 -12.34 -7.06 -7.55
C GLN A 95 -12.29 -6.03 -8.69
N GLU A 96 -11.43 -5.02 -8.62
CA GLU A 96 -11.25 -4.03 -9.71
C GLU A 96 -10.60 -4.65 -10.95
N ARG A 97 -9.68 -5.61 -10.78
CA ARG A 97 -9.05 -6.34 -11.89
C ARG A 97 -9.98 -7.36 -12.54
N CYS A 98 -10.88 -7.95 -11.76
CA CYS A 98 -11.94 -8.82 -12.25
C CYS A 98 -13.11 -7.95 -12.72
N GLU A 99 -13.15 -7.61 -14.01
CA GLU A 99 -14.34 -7.00 -14.60
C GLU A 99 -15.53 -7.96 -14.48
N ASP A 100 -16.30 -7.86 -13.40
CA ASP A 100 -17.68 -8.32 -13.36
C ASP A 100 -18.62 -7.18 -13.00
N VAL A 101 -19.41 -6.86 -14.01
CA VAL A 101 -20.72 -6.23 -13.98
C VAL A 101 -21.49 -6.57 -12.70
N VAL A 102 -21.47 -5.65 -11.74
CA VAL A 102 -22.59 -5.47 -10.80
C VAL A 102 -23.05 -4.03 -10.94
N ILE A 103 -23.76 -3.76 -12.04
CA ILE A 103 -24.75 -2.69 -12.03
C ILE A 103 -25.95 -3.26 -11.29
N LYS A 104 -26.13 -2.83 -10.03
CA LYS A 104 -27.40 -2.41 -9.40
C LYS A 104 -27.24 -2.34 -7.87
N SER A 105 -26.79 -1.19 -7.41
CA SER A 105 -27.45 -0.52 -6.28
C SER A 105 -27.49 0.95 -6.61
N GLU A 106 -28.69 1.44 -6.87
CA GLU A 106 -29.03 2.81 -7.22
C GLU A 106 -28.47 3.79 -6.18
N ASN A 107 -27.94 4.90 -6.69
CA ASN A 107 -27.88 6.22 -6.07
C ASN A 107 -27.56 6.30 -4.57
N LYS A 108 -26.33 6.70 -4.25
CA LYS A 108 -26.13 7.82 -3.33
C LYS A 108 -24.89 8.61 -3.72
N ALA A 109 -25.16 9.79 -4.27
CA ALA A 109 -24.26 10.92 -4.19
C ALA A 109 -24.01 11.31 -2.71
N LEU A 110 -22.82 11.89 -2.51
CA LEU A 110 -22.25 12.68 -1.40
C LEU A 110 -20.95 12.04 -0.89
N ASN A 111 -19.80 12.46 -1.40
CA ASN A 111 -19.06 13.71 -1.10
C ASN A 111 -18.36 13.69 0.27
N ASN A 112 -17.02 13.63 0.17
CA ASN A 112 -15.95 14.18 1.01
C ASN A 112 -15.88 13.86 2.51
N SER A 113 -14.79 13.18 2.89
CA SER A 113 -13.71 13.78 3.71
C SER A 113 -12.37 13.06 3.45
N GLU A 114 -11.56 13.71 2.61
CA GLU A 114 -10.14 14.09 2.80
C GLU A 114 -9.02 13.08 3.20
N HIS A 115 -7.97 13.15 2.37
CA HIS A 115 -6.55 12.81 2.53
C HIS A 115 -6.08 11.35 2.43
N ASN A 116 -5.80 10.94 1.19
CA ASN A 116 -4.42 10.77 0.74
C ASN A 116 -4.38 10.64 -0.79
N GLU A 117 -3.96 11.71 -1.46
CA GLU A 117 -3.78 11.73 -2.91
C GLU A 117 -2.54 10.92 -3.30
N PHE A 118 -2.77 9.77 -3.94
CA PHE A 118 -1.81 9.24 -4.91
C PHE A 118 -2.53 9.18 -6.26
N GLN A 119 -2.60 10.34 -6.91
CA GLN A 119 -3.04 10.47 -8.29
C GLN A 119 -1.98 9.86 -9.20
N SER A 120 -2.25 8.65 -9.70
CA SER A 120 -1.57 8.13 -10.88
C SER A 120 -2.20 8.79 -12.10
N THR A 121 -1.56 9.85 -12.61
CA THR A 121 -1.92 10.43 -13.90
C THR A 121 -1.38 9.53 -15.01
N LYS A 122 -2.30 8.78 -15.64
CA LYS A 122 -2.08 8.25 -17.00
C LYS A 122 -2.12 9.43 -17.97
N ASN A 123 -1.00 10.13 -18.11
CA ASN A 123 -0.80 11.05 -19.22
C ASN A 123 0.26 10.45 -20.14
N ALA A 124 -0.11 10.29 -21.41
CA ALA A 124 0.87 10.24 -22.49
C ALA A 124 1.91 11.35 -22.24
N ILE A 125 3.19 11.05 -22.49
CA ILE A 125 4.28 11.98 -22.27
C ILE A 125 4.10 13.16 -23.25
N SER A 126 3.30 14.15 -22.86
CA SER A 126 3.34 15.47 -23.42
C SER A 126 4.67 16.06 -23.00
N PHE A 127 5.53 16.34 -23.98
CA PHE A 127 6.83 16.98 -23.76
C PHE A 127 6.58 18.29 -22.99
N ILE A 128 6.97 18.34 -21.72
CA ILE A 128 6.84 19.54 -20.90
C ILE A 128 7.81 20.57 -21.51
N SER A 129 7.32 21.77 -21.83
CA SER A 129 8.19 22.81 -22.37
C SER A 129 9.19 23.27 -21.32
N ALA A 130 10.39 23.71 -21.74
CA ALA A 130 11.42 24.16 -20.81
C ALA A 130 10.92 25.30 -19.88
N GLU A 131 10.01 26.15 -20.37
CA GLU A 131 9.39 27.21 -19.58
C GLU A 131 8.47 26.69 -18.48
N GLN A 132 7.74 25.60 -18.73
CA GLN A 132 6.89 24.97 -17.73
C GLN A 132 7.74 24.29 -16.65
N VAL A 133 8.85 23.66 -17.03
CA VAL A 133 9.82 23.10 -16.06
C VAL A 133 10.38 24.20 -15.18
N GLN A 134 10.76 25.35 -15.76
CA GLN A 134 11.29 26.48 -15.00
C GLN A 134 10.29 27.00 -13.96
N LYS A 135 9.01 27.17 -14.35
CA LYS A 135 7.95 27.59 -13.41
C LYS A 135 7.74 26.62 -12.26
N ILE A 136 7.83 25.31 -12.52
CA ILE A 136 7.72 24.29 -11.47
C ILE A 136 8.91 24.38 -10.52
N ILE A 137 10.13 24.52 -11.06
CA ILE A 137 11.35 24.67 -10.25
C ILE A 137 11.26 25.93 -9.38
N ASP A 138 10.85 27.06 -9.95
CA ASP A 138 10.73 28.32 -9.23
C ASP A 138 9.68 28.22 -8.11
N SER A 139 8.56 27.52 -8.34
CA SER A 139 7.54 27.25 -7.32
C SER A 139 8.00 26.33 -6.20
N ILE A 140 8.96 25.43 -6.44
CA ILE A 140 9.51 24.52 -5.42
C ILE A 140 10.61 25.21 -4.61
N ILE A 141 11.43 26.03 -5.27
CA ILE A 141 12.58 26.70 -4.65
C ILE A 141 12.16 27.97 -3.90
N SER A 142 11.01 28.55 -4.22
CA SER A 142 10.51 29.73 -3.50
C SER A 142 10.26 29.41 -2.02
N PRO A 143 10.88 30.13 -1.08
CA PRO A 143 10.62 29.93 0.34
C PRO A 143 9.20 30.35 0.68
N GLU A 144 8.37 29.40 1.09
CA GLU A 144 7.07 29.69 1.70
C GLU A 144 7.29 30.35 3.06
N TYR A 145 6.95 31.64 3.15
CA TYR A 145 6.96 32.36 4.42
C TYR A 145 5.71 31.99 5.22
N ASN A 146 5.76 30.84 5.89
CA ASN A 146 4.74 30.48 6.87
C ASN A 146 4.90 31.41 8.08
N GLY A 147 3.96 32.35 8.24
CA GLY A 147 3.87 33.25 9.39
C GLY A 147 3.50 32.55 10.71
N GLU A 148 3.63 31.23 10.77
CA GLU A 148 3.30 30.43 11.94
C GLU A 148 4.30 30.68 13.06
N TYR A 149 3.73 30.83 14.27
CA TYR A 149 4.45 31.06 15.50
C TYR A 149 5.41 29.89 15.78
N ILE A 150 6.71 30.11 15.60
CA ILE A 150 7.74 29.15 16.01
C ILE A 150 7.80 29.11 17.55
N PRO A 151 7.50 27.97 18.20
CA PRO A 151 7.59 27.81 19.65
C PRO A 151 8.98 28.18 20.18
N LYS A 152 9.04 28.82 21.36
CA LYS A 152 10.28 29.37 21.94
C LYS A 152 11.35 28.30 22.17
N GLU A 153 10.95 27.06 22.36
CA GLU A 153 11.79 25.89 22.58
C GLU A 153 12.63 25.54 21.33
N LEU A 154 12.13 25.89 20.14
CA LEU A 154 12.80 25.65 18.85
C LEU A 154 13.63 26.85 18.38
N LYS A 155 13.58 27.99 19.06
CA LYS A 155 14.46 29.13 18.76
C LYS A 155 15.86 28.88 19.32
N GLY A 156 16.79 28.56 18.42
CA GLY A 156 18.19 28.37 18.76
C GLY A 156 18.77 29.56 19.55
N ARG A 157 19.37 29.29 20.72
CA ARG A 157 20.04 30.31 21.54
C ARG A 157 21.26 30.86 20.79
N ARG A 158 21.19 32.12 20.35
CA ARG A 158 22.36 32.83 19.79
C ARG A 158 23.45 32.93 20.86
N LYS A 159 24.58 32.24 20.67
CA LYS A 159 25.77 32.40 21.52
C LYS A 159 26.33 33.81 21.32
N LYS A 160 26.32 34.63 22.37
CA LYS A 160 26.99 35.95 22.36
C LYS A 160 28.51 35.74 22.23
N ARG A 161 29.12 36.22 21.14
CA ARG A 161 30.58 36.29 21.01
C ARG A 161 31.11 37.19 22.13
N LYS A 162 31.98 36.65 23.00
CA LYS A 162 32.73 37.45 23.98
C LYS A 162 33.71 38.34 23.21
N ARG A 163 33.62 39.66 23.38
CA ARG A 163 34.66 40.59 22.92
C ARG A 163 35.85 40.44 23.89
N LYS A 164 37.03 40.10 23.37
CA LYS A 164 38.29 40.22 24.12
C LYS A 164 38.61 41.72 24.20
N GLY A 165 38.80 42.24 25.40
CA GLY A 165 39.26 43.61 25.62
C GLY A 165 40.68 43.79 25.07
N GLN A 166 40.98 44.99 24.61
CA GLN A 166 42.35 45.43 24.31
C GLN A 166 43.11 45.54 25.65
N SER A 167 44.31 44.96 25.71
CA SER A 167 45.23 45.16 26.82
C SER A 167 45.85 46.55 26.72
N ASP A 168 45.72 47.35 27.78
CA ASP A 168 46.51 48.57 27.97
C ASP A 168 48.00 48.19 28.07
N ASN A 169 48.80 48.65 27.11
CA ASN A 169 50.25 48.77 27.27
C ASN A 169 50.52 50.19 27.80
N GLN A 170 51.02 50.27 29.03
CA GLN A 170 51.84 51.39 29.49
C GLN A 170 53.30 51.13 29.10
#